data_AF-A0A7C1GXQ4-F1
#
_entry.id   AF-A0A7C1GXQ4-F1
#
_cell.length_a   1.000
_cell.length_b   1.000
_cell.length_c   1.000
_cell.angle_alpha   90.00
_cell.angle_beta   90.00
_cell.angle_gamma   90.00
#
_symmetry.space_group_name_H-M   'P 1'
#
loop_
_entity.id
_entity.type
_entity.pdbx_description
1 polymer ?
#
loop_
_entity_poly.entity_id
_entity_poly.type
_entity_poly.pdbx_seq_one_letter_code
_entity_poly.pdbx_strand_id
1 'polypeptide(L)'
;TIPIPDMVLQRRDSEYRGDREQSARMMRQEIAKNRTLVEKRRQNLIKYIELHFDRYFGEAVSSTTSRKPDLASVIIPEKFKTSSRLRDNLQKQIRINRNILRRVEAETDINRSYELTNKKLLVEIYKKYSIPFACVVFVLIGAPLGIMARRGSMAVGGGISLLFFIIYWIFLIGGEELADRDMMSPFMSMWLANFVVGIFGLLLLIQTVKEVSINLDLINKLIPKKFKQ
;
A
#
# COMPACT_ATOMS: atom_id res chain seq x y z
N THR A 1 -31.57 -46.62 7.96
CA THR A 1 -30.98 -45.51 7.17
C THR A 1 -31.16 -44.24 7.97
N ILE A 2 -30.08 -43.70 8.53
CA ILE A 2 -30.12 -42.54 9.43
C ILE A 2 -30.41 -41.30 8.55
N PRO A 3 -31.49 -40.52 8.80
CA PRO A 3 -31.77 -39.32 8.02
C PRO A 3 -30.77 -38.24 8.41
N ILE A 4 -30.05 -37.70 7.42
CA ILE A 4 -29.15 -36.56 7.58
C ILE A 4 -29.99 -35.30 7.29
N PRO A 5 -30.39 -34.49 8.28
CA PRO A 5 -31.02 -33.21 8.03
C PRO A 5 -29.95 -32.24 7.52
N ASP A 6 -30.34 -31.35 6.60
CA ASP A 6 -29.53 -30.28 6.02
C ASP A 6 -28.48 -30.65 4.95
N MET A 7 -28.96 -31.20 3.84
CA MET A 7 -28.32 -31.02 2.52
C MET A 7 -28.73 -29.71 1.82
N VAL A 8 -29.24 -28.72 2.56
CA VAL A 8 -29.40 -27.37 2.01
C VAL A 8 -27.99 -26.82 1.80
N LEU A 9 -27.51 -26.92 0.56
CA LEU A 9 -26.31 -26.24 0.11
C LEU A 9 -26.53 -24.74 0.31
N GLN A 10 -26.13 -24.21 1.47
CA GLN A 10 -25.90 -22.79 1.60
C GLN A 10 -24.88 -22.45 0.53
N ARG A 11 -25.28 -21.60 -0.44
CA ARG A 11 -24.31 -20.88 -1.25
C ARG A 11 -23.35 -20.28 -0.25
N ARG A 12 -22.10 -20.73 -0.22
CA ARG A 12 -21.02 -19.89 0.30
C ARG A 12 -21.21 -18.60 -0.46
N ASP A 13 -21.68 -17.56 0.22
CA ASP A 13 -21.71 -16.22 -0.36
C ASP A 13 -20.32 -16.05 -0.97
N SER A 14 -20.27 -15.94 -2.29
CA SER A 14 -19.05 -15.71 -3.03
C SER A 14 -18.67 -14.26 -2.77
N GLU A 15 -18.33 -13.99 -1.51
CA GLU A 15 -17.92 -12.69 -0.99
C GLU A 15 -16.53 -12.33 -1.54
N TYR A 16 -15.84 -13.29 -2.17
CA TYR A 16 -14.70 -13.03 -3.04
C TYR A 16 -15.19 -12.46 -4.39
N ARG A 17 -15.68 -11.23 -4.35
CA ARG A 17 -15.87 -10.41 -5.55
C ARG A 17 -14.51 -9.89 -5.95
N GLY A 18 -14.09 -10.14 -7.18
CA GLY A 18 -12.81 -9.62 -7.67
C GLY A 18 -12.74 -8.10 -7.52
N ASP A 19 -11.54 -7.57 -7.30
CA ASP A 19 -11.17 -6.15 -7.14
C ASP A 19 -11.88 -5.17 -8.12
N ARG A 20 -12.16 -5.65 -9.33
CA ARG A 20 -12.89 -4.91 -10.38
C ARG A 20 -14.38 -4.70 -10.07
N GLU A 21 -15.00 -5.62 -9.34
CA GLU A 21 -16.41 -5.55 -8.91
C GLU A 21 -16.60 -4.87 -7.56
N GLN A 22 -15.54 -4.77 -6.76
CA GLN A 22 -15.63 -4.21 -5.42
C GLN A 22 -15.75 -2.67 -5.47
N SER A 23 -16.80 -2.11 -4.89
CA SER A 23 -16.98 -0.66 -4.82
C SER A 23 -15.96 -0.03 -3.85
N ALA A 24 -15.63 1.26 -4.05
CA ALA A 24 -14.73 1.98 -3.15
C ALA A 24 -15.21 1.98 -1.69
N ARG A 25 -16.52 1.94 -1.45
CA ARG A 25 -17.10 1.81 -0.10
C ARG A 25 -16.82 0.44 0.51
N MET A 26 -16.99 -0.64 -0.27
CA MET A 26 -16.70 -2.01 0.19
C MET A 26 -15.21 -2.18 0.51
N MET A 27 -14.30 -1.67 -0.35
CA MET A 27 -12.86 -1.72 -0.09
C MET A 27 -12.47 -0.97 1.20
N ARG A 28 -13.06 0.21 1.46
CA ARG A 28 -12.84 0.95 2.71
C ARG A 28 -13.34 0.19 3.93
N GLN A 29 -14.50 -0.47 3.81
CA GLN A 29 -15.05 -1.29 4.87
C GLN A 29 -14.16 -2.50 5.15
N GLU A 30 -13.60 -3.13 4.11
CA GLU A 30 -12.65 -4.22 4.24
C GLU A 30 -11.35 -3.79 4.92
N ILE A 31 -10.78 -2.64 4.53
CA ILE A 31 -9.62 -2.06 5.22
C ILE A 31 -9.93 -1.82 6.71
N ALA A 32 -11.11 -1.30 7.04
CA ALA A 32 -11.53 -1.08 8.42
C ALA A 32 -11.69 -2.40 9.20
N LYS A 33 -12.28 -3.43 8.56
CA LYS A 33 -12.40 -4.78 9.11
C LYS A 33 -11.02 -5.40 9.35
N ASN A 34 -10.10 -5.29 8.39
CA ASN A 34 -8.74 -5.80 8.53
C ASN A 34 -7.99 -5.13 9.69
N ARG A 35 -8.09 -3.80 9.81
CA ARG A 35 -7.47 -3.05 10.93
C ARG A 35 -7.98 -3.52 12.29
N THR A 36 -9.30 -3.71 12.44
CA THR A 36 -9.86 -4.17 13.72
C THR A 36 -9.48 -5.62 14.04
N LEU A 37 -9.41 -6.48 13.03
CA LEU A 37 -8.95 -7.87 13.19
C LEU A 37 -7.48 -7.94 13.62
N VAL A 38 -6.62 -7.14 12.99
CA VAL A 38 -5.20 -7.02 13.37
C VAL A 38 -5.08 -6.55 14.81
N GLU A 39 -5.84 -5.51 15.19
CA GLU A 39 -5.73 -4.96 16.54
C GLU A 39 -6.24 -5.93 17.61
N LYS A 40 -7.30 -6.68 17.30
CA LYS A 40 -7.78 -7.77 18.17
C LYS A 40 -6.74 -8.88 18.33
N ARG A 41 -6.04 -9.28 17.26
CA ARG A 41 -4.94 -10.27 17.34
C ARG A 41 -3.78 -9.74 18.16
N ARG A 42 -3.40 -8.48 17.95
CA ARG A 42 -2.36 -7.80 18.73
C ARG A 42 -2.69 -7.81 20.23
N GLN A 43 -3.93 -7.48 20.60
CA GLN A 43 -4.40 -7.54 21.98
C GLN A 43 -4.37 -8.96 22.56
N ASN A 44 -4.81 -9.96 21.79
CA ASN A 44 -4.75 -11.35 22.23
C ASN A 44 -3.32 -11.84 22.43
N LEU A 45 -2.38 -11.40 21.57
CA LEU A 45 -0.96 -11.71 21.70
C LEU A 45 -0.35 -11.04 22.94
N ILE A 46 -0.61 -9.75 23.17
CA ILE A 46 -0.15 -9.04 24.37
C ILE A 46 -0.67 -9.73 25.63
N LYS A 47 -1.98 -10.03 25.67
CA LYS A 47 -2.58 -10.76 26.79
C LYS A 47 -1.95 -12.14 26.99
N TYR A 48 -1.66 -12.86 25.91
CA TYR A 48 -0.98 -14.15 25.98
C TYR A 48 0.43 -14.02 26.56
N ILE A 49 1.19 -13.00 26.14
CA ILE A 49 2.54 -12.72 26.64
C ILE A 49 2.48 -12.32 28.11
N GLU A 50 1.58 -11.42 28.50
CA GLU A 50 1.40 -10.93 29.87
C GLU A 50 1.03 -12.08 30.82
N LEU A 51 0.08 -12.94 30.44
CA LEU A 51 -0.26 -14.14 31.22
C LEU A 51 0.92 -15.10 31.42
N HIS A 52 1.78 -15.23 30.40
CA HIS A 52 3.00 -16.03 30.51
C HIS A 52 4.08 -15.33 31.33
N PHE A 53 4.20 -14.01 31.19
CA PHE A 53 5.15 -13.19 31.93
C PHE A 53 4.82 -13.21 33.42
N ASP A 54 3.59 -12.89 33.84
CA ASP A 54 3.20 -12.88 35.25
C ASP A 54 3.34 -14.26 35.91
N ARG A 55 3.01 -15.34 35.18
CA ARG A 55 3.16 -16.72 35.68
C ARG A 55 4.61 -17.08 36.03
N TYR A 56 5.60 -16.51 35.33
CA TYR A 56 7.00 -16.88 35.49
C TYR A 56 7.86 -15.79 36.13
N PHE A 57 7.47 -14.53 36.00
CA PHE A 57 8.20 -13.34 36.43
C PHE A 57 7.42 -12.46 37.41
N GLY A 58 6.11 -12.68 37.63
CA GLY A 58 5.28 -11.83 38.50
C GLY A 58 5.80 -11.75 39.95
N GLU A 59 6.40 -12.82 40.45
CA GLU A 59 7.04 -12.85 41.77
C GLU A 59 8.45 -12.21 41.76
N ALA A 60 9.17 -12.26 40.63
CA ALA A 60 10.56 -11.77 40.49
C ALA A 60 10.69 -10.30 40.07
N VAL A 61 9.66 -9.73 39.42
CA VAL A 61 9.65 -8.35 38.93
C VAL A 61 9.27 -7.36 40.03
N SER A 62 8.48 -7.80 41.01
CA SER A 62 8.13 -7.00 42.19
C SER A 62 9.36 -6.60 43.04
N SER A 63 10.51 -7.29 42.88
CA SER A 63 11.74 -7.01 43.63
C SER A 63 12.87 -6.36 42.81
N THR A 64 12.73 -6.14 41.50
CA THR A 64 13.84 -5.63 40.67
C THR A 64 13.51 -4.28 40.05
N THR A 65 13.57 -3.24 40.87
CA THR A 65 13.75 -1.87 40.39
C THR A 65 15.03 -1.78 39.58
N SER A 66 14.89 -1.54 38.27
CA SER A 66 15.82 -0.79 37.42
C SER A 66 17.32 -0.90 37.77
N ARG A 67 17.92 -2.08 37.65
CA ARG A 67 19.37 -2.21 37.52
C ARG A 67 19.68 -3.06 36.29
N LYS A 68 20.38 -2.45 35.33
CA LYS A 68 20.92 -3.10 34.13
C LYS A 68 21.68 -4.36 34.58
N PRO A 69 21.30 -5.58 34.15
CA PRO A 69 21.95 -6.78 34.63
C PRO A 69 23.36 -6.81 34.01
N ASP A 70 24.38 -6.64 34.84
CA ASP A 70 25.76 -6.95 34.45
C ASP A 70 25.83 -8.45 34.15
N LEU A 71 26.00 -8.80 32.87
CA LEU A 71 26.13 -10.18 32.39
C LEU A 71 27.33 -10.93 32.99
N ALA A 72 28.20 -10.25 33.74
CA ALA A 72 29.45 -10.79 34.28
C ALA A 72 29.28 -11.61 35.58
N SER A 73 28.13 -11.58 36.26
CA SER A 73 27.97 -12.24 37.57
C SER A 73 26.95 -13.38 37.60
N VAL A 74 26.58 -13.95 36.45
CA VAL A 74 25.79 -15.20 36.43
C VAL A 74 26.72 -16.36 36.77
N ILE A 75 26.99 -16.53 38.07
CA ILE A 75 27.72 -17.69 38.59
C ILE A 75 26.76 -18.87 38.56
N ILE A 76 26.92 -19.77 37.60
CA ILE A 76 26.22 -21.06 37.56
C ILE A 76 26.88 -21.96 38.60
N PRO A 77 26.22 -22.32 39.72
CA PRO A 77 26.85 -23.13 40.75
C PRO A 77 27.08 -24.56 40.23
N GLU A 78 28.31 -25.04 40.43
CA GLU A 78 28.84 -26.32 39.93
C GLU A 78 28.17 -27.57 40.54
N LYS A 79 27.30 -27.40 41.56
CA LYS A 79 26.53 -28.48 42.18
C LYS A 79 25.14 -28.68 41.56
N PHE A 80 25.10 -28.92 40.25
CA PHE A 80 23.92 -29.47 39.56
C PHE A 80 24.15 -30.95 39.18
N LYS A 81 24.48 -31.79 40.17
CA LYS A 81 24.58 -33.26 39.98
C LYS A 81 23.34 -34.06 40.41
N THR A 82 22.26 -33.40 40.83
CA THR A 82 20.93 -34.02 41.05
C THR A 82 19.90 -33.38 40.10
N SER A 83 20.29 -33.18 38.84
CA SER A 83 19.77 -32.12 37.99
C SER A 83 18.64 -32.49 37.03
N SER A 84 18.03 -33.68 37.10
CA SER A 84 16.97 -34.05 36.15
C SER A 84 15.80 -33.07 36.21
N ARG A 85 15.23 -32.84 37.39
CA ARG A 85 14.09 -31.92 37.58
C ARG A 85 14.38 -30.48 37.17
N LEU A 86 15.58 -29.97 37.46
CA LEU A 86 15.95 -28.60 37.09
C LEU A 86 16.23 -28.48 35.58
N ARG A 87 16.90 -29.47 34.98
CA ARG A 87 17.07 -29.55 33.53
C ARG A 87 15.72 -29.64 32.82
N ASP A 88 14.78 -30.43 33.34
CA ASP A 88 13.43 -30.58 32.79
C ASP A 88 12.64 -29.26 32.87
N ASN A 89 12.72 -28.54 34.00
CA ASN A 89 12.09 -27.23 34.14
C ASN A 89 12.72 -26.18 33.20
N LEU A 90 14.04 -26.13 33.09
CA LEU A 90 14.73 -25.24 32.14
C LEU A 90 14.38 -25.58 30.69
N GLN A 91 14.34 -26.86 30.33
CA GLN A 91 13.93 -27.30 28.99
C GLN A 91 12.48 -26.93 28.68
N LYS A 92 11.57 -27.05 29.67
CA LYS A 92 10.19 -26.58 29.54
C LYS A 92 10.14 -25.07 29.28
N GLN A 93 10.93 -24.27 30.00
CA GLN A 93 10.98 -22.81 29.78
C GLN A 93 11.54 -22.43 28.41
N ILE A 94 12.62 -23.07 27.98
CA ILE A 94 13.19 -22.86 26.64
C ILE A 94 12.17 -23.21 25.57
N ARG A 95 11.38 -24.28 25.75
CA ARG A 95 10.31 -24.68 24.83
C ARG A 95 9.20 -23.63 24.77
N ILE A 96 8.75 -23.11 25.91
CA ILE A 96 7.69 -22.10 25.97
C ILE A 96 8.14 -20.79 25.33
N ASN A 97 9.33 -20.29 25.68
CA ASN A 97 9.88 -19.07 25.09
C ASN A 97 10.04 -19.21 23.57
N ARG A 98 10.50 -20.36 23.09
CA ARG A 98 10.57 -20.64 21.65
C ARG A 98 9.19 -20.61 20.98
N ASN A 99 8.15 -21.14 21.64
CA ASN A 99 6.79 -21.11 21.12
C ASN A 99 6.21 -19.69 21.10
N ILE A 100 6.52 -18.85 22.11
CA ILE A 100 6.14 -17.44 22.14
C ILE A 100 6.82 -16.68 20.99
N LEU A 101 8.14 -16.83 20.82
CA LEU A 101 8.89 -16.19 19.75
C LEU A 101 8.33 -16.55 18.36
N ARG A 102 8.09 -17.85 18.11
CA ARG A 102 7.46 -18.31 16.86
C ARG A 102 6.09 -17.69 16.62
N ARG A 103 5.29 -17.51 17.68
CA ARG A 103 3.96 -16.90 17.57
C ARG A 103 4.03 -15.41 17.29
N VAL A 104 4.99 -14.71 17.92
CA VAL A 104 5.25 -13.29 17.65
C VAL A 104 5.71 -13.10 16.20
N GLU A 105 6.66 -13.89 15.73
CA GLU A 105 7.14 -13.89 14.34
C GLU A 105 5.98 -14.12 13.36
N ALA A 106 5.16 -15.15 13.60
CA ALA A 106 3.99 -15.43 12.78
C ALA A 106 2.99 -14.26 12.74
N GLU A 107 2.70 -13.63 13.88
CA GLU A 107 1.80 -12.47 13.93
C GLU A 107 2.40 -11.23 13.23
N THR A 108 3.73 -11.05 13.27
CA THR A 108 4.38 -9.98 12.50
C THR A 108 4.28 -10.18 11.00
N ASP A 109 4.46 -11.40 10.51
CA ASP A 109 4.33 -11.74 9.08
C ASP A 109 2.89 -11.59 8.60
N ILE A 110 1.93 -12.01 9.42
CA ILE A 110 0.51 -11.83 9.18
C ILE A 110 0.16 -10.35 9.11
N ASN A 111 0.62 -9.54 10.07
CA ASN A 111 0.35 -8.11 10.07
C ASN A 111 0.92 -7.43 8.81
N ARG A 112 2.16 -7.76 8.45
CA ARG A 112 2.78 -7.29 7.20
C ARG A 112 1.94 -7.64 5.97
N SER A 113 1.40 -8.85 5.92
CA SER A 113 0.55 -9.30 4.83
C SER A 113 -0.75 -8.47 4.73
N TYR A 114 -1.40 -8.18 5.87
CA TYR A 114 -2.58 -7.30 5.90
C TYR A 114 -2.25 -5.86 5.49
N GLU A 115 -1.10 -5.34 5.89
CA GLU A 115 -0.66 -4.00 5.48
C GLU A 115 -0.50 -3.91 3.97
N LEU A 116 0.15 -4.91 3.34
CA LEU A 116 0.31 -4.97 1.89
C LEU A 116 -1.05 -5.06 1.17
N THR A 117 -1.95 -5.91 1.63
CA THR A 117 -3.32 -6.00 1.07
C THR A 117 -4.06 -4.67 1.20
N ASN A 118 -4.00 -4.03 2.37
CA ASN A 118 -4.65 -2.74 2.59
C ASN A 118 -4.07 -1.65 1.69
N LYS A 119 -2.76 -1.65 1.44
CA LYS A 119 -2.11 -0.72 0.50
C LYS A 119 -2.63 -0.93 -0.92
N LYS A 120 -2.73 -2.17 -1.39
CA LYS A 120 -3.30 -2.50 -2.72
C LYS A 120 -4.74 -2.02 -2.86
N LEU A 121 -5.60 -2.30 -1.86
CA LEU A 121 -6.97 -1.80 -1.83
C LEU A 121 -7.02 -0.25 -1.89
N LEU A 122 -6.11 0.44 -1.21
CA LEU A 122 -6.01 1.90 -1.30
C LEU A 122 -5.60 2.38 -2.70
N VAL A 123 -4.66 1.71 -3.37
CA VAL A 123 -4.26 2.02 -4.75
C VAL A 123 -5.47 1.96 -5.66
N GLU A 124 -6.26 0.90 -5.56
CA GLU A 124 -7.46 0.74 -6.38
C GLU A 124 -8.53 1.77 -6.09
N ILE A 125 -8.75 2.12 -4.80
CA ILE A 125 -9.64 3.21 -4.42
C ILE A 125 -9.19 4.50 -5.10
N TYR A 126 -7.91 4.87 -5.00
CA TYR A 126 -7.39 6.10 -5.60
C TYR A 126 -7.45 6.07 -7.13
N LYS A 127 -7.23 4.92 -7.76
CA LYS A 127 -7.40 4.74 -9.20
C LYS A 127 -8.82 5.06 -9.65
N LYS A 128 -9.84 4.57 -8.92
CA LYS A 128 -11.26 4.81 -9.21
C LYS A 128 -11.65 6.29 -9.13
N TYR A 129 -10.94 7.10 -8.33
CA TYR A 129 -11.13 8.56 -8.27
C TYR A 129 -10.25 9.34 -9.24
N SER A 130 -9.04 8.86 -9.50
CA SER A 130 -8.07 9.51 -10.37
C SER A 130 -8.51 9.53 -11.83
N ILE A 131 -9.10 8.43 -12.33
CA ILE A 131 -9.54 8.32 -13.73
C ILE A 131 -10.62 9.37 -14.10
N PRO A 132 -11.72 9.55 -13.32
CA PRO A 132 -12.67 10.62 -13.57
C PRO A 132 -12.06 12.03 -13.46
N PHE A 133 -11.12 12.23 -12.53
CA PHE A 133 -10.45 13.52 -12.37
C PHE A 133 -9.55 13.85 -13.57
N ALA A 134 -8.95 12.83 -14.20
CA ALA A 134 -8.15 13.00 -15.40
C ALA A 134 -8.94 13.65 -16.55
N CYS A 135 -10.26 13.42 -16.64
CA CYS A 135 -11.12 14.10 -17.61
C CYS A 135 -11.06 15.63 -17.44
N VAL A 136 -11.06 16.13 -16.20
CA VAL A 136 -10.95 17.57 -15.91
C VAL A 136 -9.59 18.10 -16.34
N VAL A 137 -8.53 17.35 -16.05
CA VAL A 137 -7.15 17.68 -16.45
C VAL A 137 -7.00 17.71 -17.97
N PHE A 138 -7.62 16.77 -18.70
CA PHE A 138 -7.59 16.76 -20.16
C PHE A 138 -8.38 17.91 -20.76
N VAL A 139 -9.48 18.35 -20.15
CA VAL A 139 -10.18 19.56 -20.59
C VAL A 139 -9.31 20.82 -20.40
N LEU A 140 -8.58 20.91 -19.28
CA LEU A 140 -7.63 21.99 -19.01
C LEU A 140 -6.53 22.11 -20.06
N ILE A 141 -6.07 20.99 -20.61
CA ILE A 141 -5.09 20.96 -21.71
C ILE A 141 -5.76 21.16 -23.07
N GLY A 142 -6.91 20.53 -23.29
CA GLY A 142 -7.62 20.54 -24.56
C GLY A 142 -8.14 21.93 -24.94
N ALA A 143 -8.57 22.72 -23.95
CA ALA A 143 -9.04 24.09 -24.18
C ALA A 143 -7.98 25.00 -24.84
N PRO A 144 -6.77 25.20 -24.26
CA PRO A 144 -5.73 26.01 -24.89
C PRO A 144 -5.21 25.40 -26.20
N LEU A 145 -5.06 24.07 -26.28
CA LEU A 145 -4.63 23.41 -27.52
C LEU A 145 -5.64 23.58 -28.66
N GLY A 146 -6.95 23.54 -28.37
CA GLY A 146 -8.00 23.78 -29.34
C GLY A 146 -8.01 25.23 -29.87
N ILE A 147 -7.77 26.21 -28.99
CA ILE A 147 -7.62 27.61 -29.38
C ILE A 147 -6.39 27.80 -30.28
N MET A 148 -5.26 27.18 -29.93
CA MET A 148 -4.05 27.21 -30.75
C MET A 148 -4.23 26.51 -32.10
N ALA A 149 -4.98 25.40 -32.15
CA ALA A 149 -5.29 24.68 -33.39
C ALA A 149 -6.06 25.54 -34.41
N ARG A 150 -6.76 26.59 -33.96
CA ARG A 150 -7.41 27.58 -34.84
C ARG A 150 -6.41 28.56 -35.47
N ARG A 151 -5.27 28.82 -34.83
CA ARG A 151 -4.19 29.68 -35.35
C ARG A 151 -3.14 28.90 -36.15
N GLY A 152 -2.97 27.60 -35.89
CA GLY A 152 -2.08 26.68 -36.60
C GLY A 152 -2.82 25.67 -37.49
N SER A 153 -2.15 24.60 -37.94
CA SER A 153 -2.83 23.49 -38.63
C SER A 153 -3.55 22.61 -37.60
N MET A 154 -4.75 22.13 -37.93
CA MET A 154 -5.52 21.21 -37.06
C MET A 154 -4.70 19.98 -36.64
N ALA A 155 -3.81 19.52 -37.53
CA ALA A 155 -2.91 18.40 -37.27
C ALA A 155 -1.93 18.65 -36.11
N VAL A 156 -1.44 19.89 -35.93
CA VAL A 156 -0.49 20.22 -34.86
C VAL A 156 -1.17 20.18 -33.48
N GLY A 157 -2.38 20.75 -33.36
CA GLY A 157 -3.15 20.70 -32.11
C GLY A 157 -3.55 19.27 -31.72
N GLY A 158 -4.01 18.49 -32.70
CA GLY A 158 -4.32 17.07 -32.51
C GLY A 158 -3.09 16.25 -32.10
N GLY A 159 -1.96 16.43 -32.79
CA GLY A 159 -0.70 15.73 -32.49
C GLY A 159 -0.17 16.01 -31.08
N ILE A 160 -0.24 17.27 -30.63
CA ILE A 160 0.17 17.64 -29.27
C ILE A 160 -0.77 17.03 -28.23
N SER A 161 -2.08 17.03 -28.47
CA SER A 161 -3.04 16.40 -27.55
C SER A 161 -2.80 14.89 -27.40
N LEU A 162 -2.48 14.21 -28.51
CA LEU A 162 -2.12 12.79 -28.50
C LEU A 162 -0.81 12.53 -27.74
N LEU A 163 0.19 13.41 -27.87
CA LEU A 163 1.43 13.32 -27.10
C LEU A 163 1.17 13.37 -25.59
N PHE A 164 0.35 14.32 -25.12
CA PHE A 164 -0.03 14.41 -23.71
C PHE A 164 -0.84 13.19 -23.24
N PHE A 165 -1.70 12.65 -24.09
CA PHE A 165 -2.43 11.42 -23.79
C PHE A 165 -1.48 10.22 -23.59
N ILE A 166 -0.48 10.05 -24.46
CA ILE A 166 0.53 8.99 -24.33
C ILE A 166 1.35 9.17 -23.05
N ILE A 167 1.82 10.39 -22.77
CA ILE A 167 2.56 10.70 -21.55
C ILE A 167 1.72 10.36 -20.32
N TYR A 168 0.45 10.80 -20.28
CA TYR A 168 -0.46 10.47 -19.20
C TYR A 168 -0.57 8.96 -18.98
N TRP A 169 -0.70 8.20 -20.05
CA TRP A 169 -0.85 6.75 -19.98
C TRP A 169 0.40 6.04 -19.46
N ILE A 170 1.59 6.50 -19.89
CA ILE A 170 2.87 6.01 -19.37
C ILE A 170 2.99 6.28 -17.87
N PHE A 171 2.64 7.50 -17.42
CA PHE A 171 2.69 7.83 -16.00
C PHE A 171 1.66 7.04 -15.17
N LEU A 172 0.49 6.75 -15.74
CA LEU A 172 -0.52 5.96 -15.03
C LEU A 172 -0.08 4.50 -14.85
N ILE A 173 0.37 3.85 -15.92
CA ILE A 173 0.87 2.46 -15.89
C ILE A 173 2.14 2.38 -15.02
N GLY A 174 3.07 3.32 -15.19
CA GLY A 174 4.29 3.38 -14.38
C GLY A 174 3.98 3.62 -12.90
N GLY A 175 3.05 4.53 -12.59
CA GLY A 175 2.62 4.80 -11.21
C GLY A 175 1.98 3.58 -10.55
N GLU A 176 1.18 2.81 -11.29
CA GLU A 176 0.62 1.53 -10.83
C GLU A 176 1.71 0.53 -10.47
N GLU A 177 2.66 0.29 -11.38
CA GLU A 177 3.78 -0.63 -11.16
C GLU A 177 4.66 -0.21 -9.96
N LEU A 178 4.87 1.09 -9.76
CA LEU A 178 5.61 1.60 -8.59
C LEU A 178 4.85 1.43 -7.28
N ALA A 179 3.50 1.48 -7.31
CA ALA A 179 2.67 1.22 -6.14
C ALA A 179 2.65 -0.27 -5.79
N ASP A 180 2.56 -1.13 -6.80
CA ASP A 180 2.51 -2.59 -6.63
C ASP A 180 3.81 -3.16 -6.05
N ARG A 181 4.94 -2.50 -6.34
CA ARG A 181 6.26 -2.82 -5.76
C ARG A 181 6.48 -2.21 -4.37
N ASP A 182 5.48 -1.56 -3.80
CA ASP A 182 5.55 -0.84 -2.50
C ASP A 182 6.66 0.24 -2.46
N MET A 183 7.05 0.78 -3.63
CA MET A 183 8.08 1.81 -3.76
C MET A 183 7.53 3.22 -3.60
N MET A 184 6.26 3.43 -3.94
CA MET A 184 5.57 4.71 -3.81
C MET A 184 4.25 4.55 -3.05
N SER A 185 3.88 5.60 -2.30
CA SER A 185 2.61 5.61 -1.58
C SER A 185 1.43 5.51 -2.57
N PRO A 186 0.36 4.75 -2.25
CA PRO A 186 -0.80 4.57 -3.12
C PRO A 186 -1.42 5.87 -3.63
N PHE A 187 -1.42 6.90 -2.78
CA PHE A 187 -1.92 8.22 -3.12
C PHE A 187 -1.05 8.89 -4.19
N MET A 188 0.26 9.00 -3.95
CA MET A 188 1.15 9.66 -4.91
C MET A 188 1.18 8.93 -6.25
N SER A 189 1.27 7.60 -6.24
CA SER A 189 1.30 6.80 -7.47
C SER A 189 0.14 7.08 -8.42
N MET A 190 -1.09 7.17 -7.90
CA MET A 190 -2.28 7.36 -8.73
C MET A 190 -2.54 8.83 -9.10
N TRP A 191 -2.08 9.77 -8.28
CA TRP A 191 -2.29 11.21 -8.53
C TRP A 191 -1.13 11.88 -9.27
N LEU A 192 0.06 11.26 -9.31
CA LEU A 192 1.25 11.82 -9.96
C LEU A 192 0.97 12.17 -11.43
N ALA A 193 0.32 11.28 -12.18
CA ALA A 193 -0.04 11.52 -13.58
C ALA A 193 -0.92 12.78 -13.71
N ASN A 194 -1.94 12.91 -12.86
CA ASN A 194 -2.84 14.07 -12.85
C ASN A 194 -2.11 15.36 -12.46
N PHE A 195 -1.20 15.31 -11.49
CA PHE A 195 -0.43 16.50 -11.10
C PHE A 195 0.54 16.94 -12.19
N VAL A 196 1.30 16.01 -12.76
CA VAL A 196 2.25 16.32 -13.84
C VAL A 196 1.50 16.93 -15.01
N VAL A 197 0.53 16.20 -15.54
CA VAL A 197 -0.23 16.61 -16.73
C VAL A 197 -1.07 17.86 -16.42
N GLY A 198 -1.69 17.96 -15.24
CA GLY A 198 -2.45 19.12 -14.79
C GLY A 198 -1.62 20.39 -14.63
N ILE A 199 -0.40 20.30 -14.10
CA ILE A 199 0.53 21.44 -14.00
C ILE A 199 0.91 21.91 -15.41
N PHE A 200 1.27 21.00 -16.31
CA PHE A 200 1.55 21.36 -17.71
C PHE A 200 0.34 21.99 -18.40
N GLY A 201 -0.86 21.45 -18.19
CA GLY A 201 -2.10 22.02 -18.72
C GLY A 201 -2.40 23.42 -18.19
N LEU A 202 -2.21 23.64 -16.89
CA LEU A 202 -2.40 24.94 -16.29
C LEU A 202 -1.39 25.96 -16.82
N LEU A 203 -0.11 25.58 -16.97
CA LEU A 203 0.92 26.43 -17.55
C LEU A 203 0.59 26.81 -19.00
N LEU A 204 0.16 25.84 -19.82
CA LEU A 204 -0.27 26.07 -21.21
C LEU A 204 -1.48 27.00 -21.28
N LEU A 205 -2.45 26.83 -20.38
CA LEU A 205 -3.63 27.68 -20.30
C LEU A 205 -3.24 29.13 -19.96
N ILE A 206 -2.41 29.33 -18.92
CA ILE A 206 -1.92 30.65 -18.53
C ILE A 206 -1.17 31.31 -19.68
N GLN A 207 -0.32 30.57 -20.40
CA GLN A 207 0.44 31.09 -21.52
C GLN A 207 -0.46 31.51 -22.68
N THR A 208 -1.48 30.71 -22.98
CA THR A 208 -2.44 30.98 -24.06
C THR A 208 -3.32 32.20 -23.74
N VAL A 209 -3.74 32.34 -22.47
CA VAL A 209 -4.52 33.50 -22.00
C VAL A 209 -3.69 34.78 -21.97
N LYS A 210 -2.40 34.71 -21.62
CA LYS A 210 -1.51 35.88 -21.58
C LYS A 210 -1.02 36.36 -22.96
N GLU A 211 -1.52 35.79 -24.06
CA GLU A 211 -1.08 36.08 -25.43
C GLU A 211 0.45 36.03 -25.65
N VAL A 212 1.18 35.25 -24.85
CA VAL A 212 2.61 35.07 -25.09
C VAL A 212 2.75 34.14 -26.29
N SER A 213 3.00 34.73 -27.47
CA SER A 213 3.20 34.00 -28.72
C SER A 213 4.28 32.93 -28.52
N ILE A 214 3.89 31.66 -28.53
CA ILE A 214 4.84 30.56 -28.58
C ILE A 214 5.64 30.73 -29.86
N ASN A 215 6.94 30.99 -29.73
CA ASN A 215 7.81 31.06 -30.89
C ASN A 215 7.96 29.64 -31.44
N LEU A 216 7.15 29.31 -32.45
CA LEU A 216 7.04 27.97 -33.07
C LEU A 216 8.32 27.52 -33.78
N ASP A 217 9.36 28.36 -33.78
CA ASP A 217 10.69 28.06 -34.33
C ASP A 217 11.36 26.84 -33.69
N LEU A 218 11.07 26.54 -32.43
CA LEU A 218 11.66 25.38 -31.74
C LEU A 218 11.07 24.05 -32.25
N ILE A 219 9.79 24.06 -32.68
CA ILE A 219 9.11 22.90 -33.30
C ILE A 219 9.53 22.77 -34.76
N ASN A 220 9.64 23.88 -35.50
CA ASN A 220 10.15 23.90 -36.88
C ASN A 220 11.61 23.43 -36.99
N LYS A 221 12.40 23.57 -35.92
CA LYS A 221 13.77 23.04 -35.84
C LYS A 221 13.81 21.53 -35.57
N LEU A 222 12.76 20.96 -34.98
CA LEU A 222 12.66 19.53 -34.66
C LEU A 222 12.06 18.69 -35.80
N ILE A 223 11.40 19.32 -36.77
CA ILE A 223 10.84 18.65 -37.95
C ILE A 223 11.91 18.64 -39.06
N PRO A 224 12.53 17.48 -39.38
CA PRO A 224 13.52 17.41 -40.45
C PRO A 224 12.89 17.76 -41.80
N LYS A 225 13.56 18.62 -42.57
CA LYS A 225 13.17 19.16 -43.89
C LYS A 225 12.84 18.12 -44.98
N LYS A 226 12.92 16.81 -44.70
CA LYS A 226 12.71 15.72 -45.68
C LYS A 226 11.24 15.44 -46.05
N PHE A 227 10.27 16.07 -45.38
CA PHE A 227 8.84 15.95 -45.73
C PHE A 227 8.29 17.15 -46.50
N LYS A 228 9.16 18.01 -47.05
CA LYS A 228 8.79 19.17 -47.84
C LYS A 228 9.18 18.96 -49.30
N GLN A 229 8.62 17.92 -49.92
CA GLN A 229 8.54 17.72 -51.37
C GLN A 229 7.18 17.12 -51.70
#